data_AF-A0A9C7SGW6-F1
#
_entry.id   AF-A0A9C7SGW6-F1
#
_cell.length_a   1.000
_cell.length_b   1.000
_cell.length_c   1.000
_cell.angle_alpha   90.00
_cell.angle_beta   90.00
_cell.angle_gamma   90.00
#
_symmetry.space_group_name_H-M   'P 1'
#
loop_
_entity.id
_entity.type
_entity.pdbx_description
1 polymer ?
#
loop_
_entity_poly.entity_id
_entity_poly.type
_entity_poly.pdbx_seq_one_letter_code
_entity_poly.pdbx_strand_id
1 'polypeptide(L)' 'MTDEDTMNHYLEGRVELIRNNLELSNINTWLIYLRWQLVNGKIDQAGFEAEKKLLIKTLIQEDRTHLKNFVDALM' A
#
# COMPACT_ATOMS: atom_id res chain seq x y z
N MET A 1 11.87 -1.53 -3.99
CA MET A 1 12.76 -2.69 -4.08
C MET A 1 12.86 -3.06 -5.54
N THR A 2 14.08 -3.19 -6.07
CA THR A 2 14.30 -3.70 -7.43
C THR A 2 14.26 -5.23 -7.45
N ASP A 3 14.23 -5.83 -8.65
CA ASP A 3 14.29 -7.29 -8.79
C ASP A 3 15.62 -7.85 -8.26
N GLU A 4 16.73 -7.14 -8.49
CA GLU A 4 18.05 -7.48 -7.97
C GLU A 4 18.07 -7.47 -6.43
N ASP A 5 17.52 -6.41 -5.81
CA ASP A 5 17.40 -6.34 -4.35
C ASP A 5 16.56 -7.50 -3.79
N THR A 6 15.47 -7.85 -4.48
CA THR A 6 14.57 -8.94 -4.07
C THR A 6 15.31 -10.28 -4.03
N MET A 7 16.10 -10.58 -5.07
CA MET A 7 16.90 -11.79 -5.13
C MET A 7 17.95 -11.82 -4.01
N ASN A 8 18.67 -10.72 -3.79
CA ASN A 8 19.68 -10.64 -2.73
C ASN A 8 19.04 -10.86 -1.34
N HIS A 9 17.93 -10.20 -1.04
CA HIS A 9 17.18 -10.41 0.19
C HIS A 9 16.67 -11.85 0.35
N TYR A 10 16.27 -12.50 -0.74
CA TYR A 10 15.80 -13.88 -0.70
C TYR A 10 16.94 -14.85 -0.33
N LEU A 11 18.11 -14.69 -0.97
CA LEU A 11 19.31 -15.48 -0.66
C LEU A 11 19.79 -15.29 0.79
N GLU A 12 19.55 -14.10 1.35
CA GLU A 12 19.86 -13.78 2.76
C GLU A 12 18.74 -14.18 3.74
N GLY A 13 17.69 -14.88 3.27
CA GLY A 13 16.60 -15.37 4.11
C GLY A 13 15.63 -14.28 4.59
N ARG A 14 15.69 -13.06 4.04
CA ARG A 14 14.85 -11.90 4.43
C ARG A 14 13.47 -11.92 3.76
N VAL A 15 12.76 -13.04 3.87
CA VAL A 15 11.46 -13.25 3.23
C VAL A 15 10.39 -12.28 3.74
N GLU A 16 10.41 -11.93 5.03
CA GLU A 16 9.46 -10.98 5.60
C GLU A 16 9.61 -9.58 5.00
N LEU A 17 10.85 -9.11 4.79
CA LEU A 17 11.12 -7.82 4.15
C LEU A 17 10.55 -7.78 2.72
N ILE A 18 10.75 -8.86 1.96
CA ILE A 18 10.21 -9.00 0.60
C ILE A 18 8.68 -8.94 0.65
N ARG A 19 8.06 -9.75 1.51
CA ARG A 19 6.59 -9.77 1.67
C ARG A 19 6.03 -8.40 2.02
N ASN A 20 6.64 -7.71 2.99
CA ASN A 20 6.20 -6.39 3.42
C ASN A 20 6.28 -5.37 2.26
N ASN A 21 7.34 -5.42 1.45
CA ASN A 21 7.47 -4.55 0.27
C ASN A 21 6.44 -4.87 -0.82
N LEU A 22 6.19 -6.15 -1.09
CA LEU A 22 5.17 -6.56 -2.07
C LEU A 22 3.76 -6.12 -1.64
N GLU A 23 3.46 -6.22 -0.36
CA GLU A 23 2.20 -5.73 0.22
C GLU A 23 2.04 -4.22 -0.01
N LEU A 24 3.07 -3.42 0.28
CA LEU A 24 3.05 -1.97 0.03
C LEU A 24 2.93 -1.62 -1.47
N SER A 25 3.58 -2.36 -2.36
CA SER A 25 3.43 -2.19 -3.81
C SER A 25 2.00 -2.44 -4.29
N ASN A 26 1.32 -3.45 -3.73
CA ASN A 26 -0.08 -3.74 -4.04
C ASN A 26 -0.99 -2.61 -3.56
N ILE A 27 -0.77 -2.12 -2.33
CA ILE A 27 -1.53 -1.00 -1.77
C ILE A 27 -1.35 0.27 -2.62
N ASN A 28 -0.10 0.59 -3.02
CA ASN A 28 0.19 1.72 -3.89
C ASN A 28 -0.50 1.61 -5.25
N THR A 29 -0.46 0.41 -5.86
CA THR A 29 -1.15 0.15 -7.13
C THR A 29 -2.66 0.38 -7.00
N TRP A 30 -3.26 -0.07 -5.89
CA TRP A 30 -4.66 0.16 -5.60
C TRP A 30 -4.99 1.66 -5.41
N LEU A 31 -4.14 2.42 -4.71
CA LEU A 31 -4.32 3.87 -4.54
C LEU A 31 -4.26 4.63 -5.88
N ILE A 32 -3.36 4.24 -6.77
CA ILE A 32 -3.28 4.80 -8.13
C ILE A 32 -4.59 4.49 -8.89
N TYR A 33 -5.07 3.26 -8.80
CA TYR A 33 -6.35 2.87 -9.40
C TYR A 33 -7.53 3.67 -8.83
N LEU A 34 -7.58 3.85 -7.51
CA LEU A 34 -8.61 4.66 -6.84
C LEU A 34 -8.57 6.12 -7.34
N ARG A 35 -7.37 6.71 -7.47
CA ARG A 35 -7.21 8.06 -8.02
C ARG A 35 -7.64 8.14 -9.48
N TRP A 36 -7.36 7.12 -10.28
CA TRP A 36 -7.82 7.04 -11.67
C TRP A 36 -9.36 6.99 -11.76
N GLN A 37 -10.03 6.24 -10.86
CA GLN A 37 -11.49 6.22 -10.78
C GLN A 37 -12.10 7.58 -10.43
N LEU A 38 -11.40 8.40 -9.64
CA LEU A 38 -11.83 9.77 -9.36
C LEU A 38 -11.66 10.65 -10.61
N VAL A 39 -10.48 10.62 -11.25
CA VAL A 39 -10.17 11.48 -12.40
C VAL A 39 -11.05 11.17 -13.62
N ASN A 40 -11.46 9.91 -13.81
CA ASN A 40 -12.34 9.52 -14.91
C ASN A 40 -13.85 9.64 -14.59
N GLY A 41 -14.20 10.15 -13.41
CA GLY A 41 -15.59 10.39 -12.99
C GLY A 41 -16.39 9.14 -12.58
N LYS A 42 -15.75 7.98 -12.37
CA LYS A 42 -16.43 6.78 -11.85
C LYS A 42 -16.83 6.94 -10.38
N ILE A 43 -16.02 7.65 -9.60
CA ILE A 43 -16.33 8.05 -8.23
C ILE A 43 -16.16 9.56 -8.11
N ASP A 44 -16.87 10.15 -7.16
CA ASP A 44 -16.68 11.55 -6.79
C ASP A 44 -15.65 11.69 -5.65
N GLN A 45 -15.39 12.94 -5.25
CA GLN A 45 -14.45 13.23 -4.17
C GLN A 45 -14.89 12.56 -2.85
N ALA A 46 -16.19 12.49 -2.57
CA ALA A 46 -16.69 11.89 -1.33
C ALA A 46 -16.43 10.37 -1.29
N GLY A 47 -16.66 9.68 -2.42
CA GLY A 47 -16.32 8.27 -2.59
C GLY A 47 -14.82 8.01 -2.47
N PHE A 48 -14.00 8.86 -3.09
CA PHE A 48 -12.54 8.77 -2.97
C PHE A 48 -12.06 8.87 -1.52
N GLU A 49 -12.56 9.86 -0.76
CA GLU A 49 -12.19 10.02 0.66
C GLU A 49 -12.71 8.88 1.54
N ALA A 50 -13.92 8.36 1.25
CA ALA A 50 -14.49 7.23 1.97
C ALA A 50 -13.63 5.96 1.82
N GLU A 51 -13.23 5.64 0.59
CA GLU A 51 -12.35 4.50 0.29
C GLU A 51 -10.96 4.68 0.90
N LYS A 52 -10.36 5.88 0.78
CA LYS A 52 -9.06 6.17 1.41
C LYS A 52 -9.13 6.00 2.93
N LYS A 53 -10.20 6.49 3.57
CA LYS A 53 -10.41 6.34 5.02
C LYS A 53 -10.59 4.88 5.43
N LEU A 54 -11.33 4.10 4.65
CA LEU A 54 -11.50 2.67 4.89
C LEU A 54 -10.15 1.94 4.80
N LEU A 55 -9.35 2.19 3.77
CA LEU A 55 -8.00 1.64 3.65
C LEU A 55 -7.16 1.95 4.90
N ILE A 56 -7.05 3.23 5.27
CA ILE A 56 -6.26 3.65 6.44
C ILE A 56 -6.70 2.91 7.70
N LYS A 57 -8.01 2.83 7.94
CA LYS A 57 -8.56 2.11 9.09
C LYS A 57 -8.16 0.63 9.07
N THR A 58 -8.30 -0.05 7.93
CA THR A 58 -7.94 -1.47 7.77
C THR A 58 -6.45 -1.70 8.01
N LEU A 59 -5.58 -0.86 7.44
CA LEU A 59 -4.13 -0.98 7.60
C LEU A 59 -3.67 -0.78 9.06
N ILE A 60 -4.30 0.15 9.79
CA ILE A 60 -4.02 0.35 11.22
C ILE A 60 -4.48 -0.87 12.04
N GLN A 61 -5.61 -1.48 11.68
CA GLN A 61 -6.17 -2.64 12.39
C GLN A 61 -5.34 -3.91 12.27
N GLU A 62 -4.58 -4.08 11.18
CA GLU A 62 -3.65 -5.21 11.00
C GLU A 62 -2.46 -5.19 11.98
N ASP A 63 -2.21 -4.06 12.65
CA ASP A 63 -1.21 -3.91 13.71
C ASP A 63 0.25 -4.25 13.29
N ARG A 64 0.57 -4.12 12.00
CA ARG A 64 1.92 -4.37 11.47
C ARG A 64 2.72 -3.09 11.30
N THR A 65 3.99 -3.10 11.72
CA THR A 65 4.87 -1.92 11.72
C THR A 65 5.00 -1.26 10.34
N HIS A 66 5.23 -2.03 9.27
CA HIS A 66 5.38 -1.45 7.92
C HIS A 66 4.10 -0.81 7.40
N LEU A 67 2.92 -1.32 7.79
CA LEU A 67 1.63 -0.76 7.41
C LEU A 67 1.35 0.54 8.17
N LYS A 68 1.68 0.60 9.46
CA LYS A 68 1.60 1.86 10.25
C LYS A 68 2.51 2.93 9.68
N ASN A 69 3.77 2.59 9.41
CA ASN A 69 4.72 3.52 8.79
C ASN A 69 4.24 4.03 7.43
N PHE A 70 3.60 3.15 6.64
CA PHE A 70 3.00 3.53 5.36
C PHE A 70 1.84 4.52 5.54
N VAL A 71 0.94 4.26 6.49
CA VAL A 71 -0.18 5.16 6.82
C VAL A 71 0.32 6.52 7.30
N ASP A 72 1.34 6.55 8.17
CA ASP A 72 1.94 7.79 8.67
C ASP A 72 2.54 8.63 7.54
N ALA A 73 3.13 8.00 6.51
CA ALA A 73 3.64 8.69 5.33
C ALA A 73 2.55 9.15 4.34
N LEU A 74 1.31 8.67 4.50
CA LEU A 74 0.16 9.00 3.63
C LEU A 74 -0.64 10.22 4.12
N MET A 75 -0.36 10.68 5.35
CA MET A 75 -0.98 11.84 6.01
C MET A 75 -0.23 13.13 5.68
#